data_AF-A0A2P2MW21-F1
#
_entry.id   AF-A0A2P2MW21-F1
#
_cell.length_a   1.000
_cell.length_b   1.000
_cell.length_c   1.000
_cell.angle_alpha   90.00
_cell.angle_beta   90.00
_cell.angle_gamma   90.00
#
_symmetry.space_group_name_H-M   'P 1'
#
loop_
_entity.id
_entity.type
_entity.pdbx_description
1 polymer ?
#
loop_
_entity_poly.entity_id
_entity_poly.type
_entity_poly.pdbx_seq_one_letter_code
_entity_poly.pdbx_strand_id
1 'polypeptide(L)'
;MNFIESVFSFVFGDGDPNEGIEEKRWKLIGQYIASNGGVVTAEELAPYLDLQATKGAMDDESYILPVLLRFDGEPGIDEEGSILYRFPSLQRTASSQRSGRKEFVGKRFAEKLGGVDKFLWEKKWQFSKTTASERAMVVGLGGVNLFGVIVLGAMLKDAAVTNSGFINFVTLIFPLLQIYASSFFAIPLLRWFITLKRNAEIEKRNKAREQFAQALELPDLSLRRKLLSARDMAQRTVIGQDRVVYSTDRDLTEQDFEAQDWDRRFWELEKSD
;
A
#
# COMPACT_ATOMS: atom_id res chain seq x y z
N MET A 1 25.20 3.55 -12.65
CA MET A 1 24.26 4.32 -13.50
C MET A 1 25.07 5.09 -14.53
N ASN A 2 24.47 5.57 -15.62
CA ASN A 2 25.18 6.50 -16.50
C ASN A 2 25.29 7.88 -15.85
N PHE A 3 26.30 8.68 -16.19
CA PHE A 3 26.48 10.01 -15.56
C PHE A 3 25.24 10.91 -15.68
N ILE A 4 24.60 10.94 -16.86
CA ILE A 4 23.36 11.70 -17.09
C ILE A 4 22.20 11.18 -16.23
N GLU A 5 22.11 9.87 -16.03
CA GLU A 5 21.13 9.25 -15.15
C GLU A 5 21.40 9.61 -13.69
N SER A 6 22.68 9.69 -13.28
CA SER A 6 23.06 10.16 -11.94
C SER A 6 22.71 11.64 -11.73
N VAL A 7 22.90 12.50 -12.74
CA VAL A 7 22.48 13.90 -12.72
C VAL A 7 20.95 14.00 -12.62
N PHE A 8 20.23 13.25 -13.44
CA PHE A 8 18.78 13.23 -13.44
C PHE A 8 18.22 12.74 -12.10
N SER A 9 18.71 11.61 -11.59
CA SER A 9 18.37 11.06 -10.28
C SER A 9 18.68 12.06 -9.14
N PHE A 10 19.80 12.78 -9.23
CA PHE A 10 20.11 13.83 -8.27
C PHE A 10 19.13 15.02 -8.34
N VAL A 11 18.82 15.54 -9.53
CA VAL A 11 17.99 16.74 -9.71
C VAL A 11 16.49 16.46 -9.56
N PHE A 12 16.00 15.33 -10.05
CA PHE A 12 14.57 15.00 -10.09
C PHE A 12 14.16 13.83 -9.18
N GLY A 13 15.08 12.92 -8.85
CA GLY A 13 14.80 11.72 -8.05
C GLY A 13 14.40 10.52 -8.91
N ASP A 14 14.05 9.42 -8.26
CA ASP A 14 13.86 8.11 -8.91
C ASP A 14 12.41 7.58 -8.88
N GLY A 15 11.44 8.46 -8.62
CA GLY A 15 10.02 8.13 -8.53
C GLY A 15 9.56 7.67 -7.14
N ASP A 16 8.29 7.26 -7.04
CA ASP A 16 7.67 6.79 -5.79
C ASP A 16 8.08 5.34 -5.50
N PRO A 17 8.78 5.04 -4.39
CA PRO A 17 9.13 3.67 -4.03
C PRO A 17 7.93 2.81 -3.60
N ASN A 18 6.77 3.42 -3.35
CA ASN A 18 5.53 2.79 -2.91
C ASN A 18 4.47 2.74 -4.01
N GLU A 19 4.87 2.86 -5.28
CA GLU A 19 3.96 2.64 -6.40
C GLU A 19 3.28 1.26 -6.29
N GLY A 20 1.95 1.23 -6.45
CA GLY A 20 1.14 0.03 -6.31
C GLY A 20 0.97 -0.47 -4.87
N ILE A 21 1.28 0.34 -3.84
CA ILE A 21 1.06 -0.07 -2.45
C ILE A 21 -0.41 -0.33 -2.13
N GLU A 22 -1.33 0.41 -2.75
CA GLU A 22 -2.77 0.24 -2.57
C GLU A 22 -3.22 -1.14 -3.05
N GLU A 23 -2.74 -1.57 -4.21
CA GLU A 23 -3.04 -2.89 -4.75
C GLU A 23 -2.48 -4.01 -3.86
N LYS A 24 -1.25 -3.83 -3.36
CA LYS A 24 -0.65 -4.73 -2.37
C LYS A 24 -1.48 -4.78 -1.09
N ARG A 25 -1.93 -3.63 -0.57
CA ARG A 25 -2.80 -3.54 0.61
C ARG A 25 -4.06 -4.38 0.43
N TRP A 26 -4.80 -4.16 -0.66
CA TRP A 26 -6.04 -4.93 -0.91
C TRP A 26 -5.77 -6.41 -1.05
N LYS A 27 -4.68 -6.80 -1.72
CA LYS A 27 -4.28 -8.20 -1.86
C LYS A 27 -3.98 -8.83 -0.48
N LEU A 28 -3.24 -8.14 0.38
CA LEU A 28 -2.92 -8.60 1.74
C LEU A 28 -4.18 -8.76 2.58
N ILE A 29 -5.07 -7.76 2.57
CA ILE A 29 -6.34 -7.79 3.30
C ILE A 29 -7.22 -8.95 2.83
N GLY A 30 -7.39 -9.10 1.52
CA GLY A 30 -8.21 -10.20 0.96
C GLY A 30 -7.64 -11.57 1.29
N GLN A 31 -6.32 -11.76 1.17
CA GLN A 31 -5.64 -13.00 1.58
C GLN A 31 -5.81 -13.28 3.07
N TYR A 32 -5.68 -12.25 3.91
CA TYR A 32 -5.85 -12.36 5.34
C TYR A 32 -7.28 -12.82 5.69
N ILE A 33 -8.30 -12.13 5.18
CA ILE A 33 -9.71 -12.47 5.40
C ILE A 33 -10.03 -13.90 4.94
N ALA A 34 -9.60 -14.27 3.72
CA ALA A 34 -9.84 -15.60 3.17
C ALA A 34 -9.13 -16.70 3.98
N SER A 35 -7.88 -16.46 4.41
CA SER A 35 -7.12 -17.40 5.24
C SER A 35 -7.78 -17.66 6.60
N ASN A 36 -8.56 -16.69 7.07
CA ASN A 36 -9.30 -16.70 8.32
C ASN A 36 -10.76 -17.15 8.17
N GLY A 37 -11.15 -17.67 7.00
CA GLY A 37 -12.51 -18.19 6.79
C GLY A 37 -13.57 -17.09 6.72
N GLY A 38 -13.18 -15.90 6.25
CA GLY A 38 -14.09 -14.81 5.91
C GLY A 38 -14.84 -14.18 7.09
N VAL A 39 -14.31 -14.28 8.31
CA VAL A 39 -14.74 -13.47 9.46
C VAL A 39 -13.49 -12.91 10.12
N VAL A 40 -13.47 -11.61 10.37
CA VAL A 40 -12.35 -10.90 11.01
C VAL A 40 -12.85 -9.78 11.92
N THR A 41 -12.03 -9.39 12.88
CA THR A 41 -12.28 -8.20 13.71
C THR A 41 -11.63 -6.96 13.08
N ALA A 42 -12.04 -5.75 13.48
CA ALA A 42 -11.41 -4.51 13.00
C ALA A 42 -9.91 -4.46 13.36
N GLU A 43 -9.56 -4.90 14.55
CA GLU A 43 -8.19 -4.91 15.07
C GLU A 43 -7.27 -5.84 14.27
N GLU A 44 -7.80 -6.92 13.70
CA GLU A 44 -7.02 -7.81 12.83
C GLU A 44 -6.62 -7.17 11.50
N LEU A 45 -7.44 -6.23 11.01
CA LEU A 45 -7.19 -5.51 9.75
C LEU A 45 -6.46 -4.19 9.95
N ALA A 46 -6.44 -3.66 11.18
CA ALA A 46 -5.73 -2.45 11.56
C ALA A 46 -4.27 -2.37 11.07
N PRO A 47 -3.44 -3.44 11.10
CA PRO A 47 -2.05 -3.38 10.64
C PRO A 47 -1.87 -3.15 9.13
N TYR A 48 -2.93 -3.30 8.33
CA TYR A 48 -2.91 -3.07 6.88
C TYR A 48 -3.52 -1.72 6.48
N LEU A 49 -4.20 -1.06 7.42
CA LEU A 49 -4.95 0.16 7.18
C LEU A 49 -4.19 1.41 7.65
N ASP A 50 -4.58 2.55 7.09
CA ASP A 50 -4.07 3.87 7.48
C ASP A 50 -4.88 4.41 8.66
N LEU A 51 -4.52 3.97 9.86
CA LEU A 51 -5.12 4.51 11.08
C LEU A 51 -4.48 5.86 11.40
N GLN A 52 -5.25 6.94 11.24
CA GLN A 52 -4.93 8.21 11.86
C GLN A 52 -4.89 7.95 13.35
N ALA A 53 -3.70 8.00 13.96
CA ALA A 53 -3.46 7.80 15.40
C ALA A 53 -4.05 8.94 16.25
N THR A 54 -5.29 9.32 16.00
CA THR A 54 -6.08 10.17 16.86
C THR A 54 -6.49 9.31 18.05
N LYS A 55 -6.24 9.77 19.27
CA LYS A 55 -6.43 9.03 20.53
C LYS A 55 -7.86 8.48 20.79
N GLY A 56 -8.82 8.73 19.90
CA GLY A 56 -10.18 8.15 19.91
C GLY A 56 -10.45 7.11 18.81
N ALA A 57 -9.52 6.86 17.89
CA ALA A 57 -9.68 5.92 16.77
C ALA A 57 -9.62 4.44 17.19
N MET A 58 -9.31 4.15 18.47
CA MET A 58 -9.40 2.79 19.01
C MET A 58 -10.84 2.37 19.31
N ASP A 59 -11.75 3.32 19.53
CA ASP A 59 -13.18 3.04 19.80
C ASP A 59 -14.02 3.18 18.51
N ASP A 60 -13.53 3.97 17.56
CA ASP A 60 -14.18 4.17 16.27
C ASP A 60 -13.67 3.16 15.23
N GLU A 61 -14.42 2.06 15.04
CA GLU A 61 -14.15 1.03 14.03
C GLU A 61 -14.45 1.50 12.58
N SER A 62 -14.75 2.79 12.35
CA SER A 62 -15.06 3.37 11.03
C SER A 62 -13.97 3.17 9.96
N TYR A 63 -12.73 2.94 10.37
CA TYR A 63 -11.63 2.67 9.45
C TYR A 63 -11.80 1.40 8.61
N ILE A 64 -12.69 0.49 9.03
CA ILE A 64 -12.98 -0.76 8.32
C ILE A 64 -13.92 -0.59 7.13
N LEU A 65 -14.67 0.51 7.07
CA LEU A 65 -15.72 0.75 6.07
C LEU A 65 -15.23 0.58 4.62
N PRO A 66 -14.04 1.09 4.23
CA PRO A 66 -13.52 0.86 2.88
C PRO A 66 -13.30 -0.62 2.56
N VAL A 67 -12.95 -1.43 3.56
CA VAL A 67 -12.77 -2.88 3.39
C VAL A 67 -14.12 -3.57 3.18
N LEU A 68 -15.14 -3.18 3.96
CA LEU A 68 -16.50 -3.70 3.80
C LEU A 68 -17.05 -3.40 2.41
N LEU A 69 -16.87 -2.17 1.94
CA LEU A 69 -17.32 -1.76 0.60
C LEU A 69 -16.56 -2.47 -0.52
N ARG A 70 -15.27 -2.79 -0.31
CA ARG A 70 -14.44 -3.40 -1.36
C ARG A 70 -14.67 -4.91 -1.50
N PHE A 71 -14.93 -5.61 -0.40
CA PHE A 71 -15.07 -7.07 -0.37
C PHE A 71 -16.50 -7.53 -0.08
N ASP A 72 -17.49 -6.63 -0.14
CA ASP A 72 -18.89 -6.89 0.18
C ASP A 72 -19.05 -7.52 1.58
N GLY A 73 -18.41 -6.89 2.55
CA GLY A 73 -18.46 -7.30 3.95
C GLY A 73 -19.68 -6.76 4.69
N GLU A 74 -20.19 -7.54 5.63
CA GLU A 74 -21.31 -7.18 6.50
C GLU A 74 -20.89 -7.20 7.98
N PRO A 75 -21.34 -6.23 8.80
CA PRO A 75 -21.15 -6.28 10.23
C PRO A 75 -22.11 -7.31 10.86
N GLY A 76 -21.58 -8.14 11.75
CA GLY A 76 -22.32 -9.04 12.62
C GLY A 76 -21.98 -8.75 14.08
N ILE A 77 -22.85 -9.18 14.99
CA ILE A 77 -22.67 -8.99 16.43
C ILE A 77 -22.51 -10.37 17.06
N ASP A 78 -21.55 -10.52 17.97
CA ASP A 78 -21.38 -11.75 18.76
C ASP A 78 -22.27 -11.78 20.01
N GLU A 79 -22.25 -12.91 20.72
CA GLU A 79 -23.03 -13.09 21.96
C GLU A 79 -22.58 -12.12 23.06
N GLU A 80 -21.35 -11.64 23.00
CA GLU A 80 -20.76 -10.65 23.90
C GLU A 80 -21.08 -9.19 23.53
N GLY A 81 -21.74 -8.94 22.38
CA GLY A 81 -22.09 -7.60 21.90
C GLY A 81 -20.96 -6.86 21.16
N SER A 82 -19.88 -7.56 20.80
CA SER A 82 -18.78 -7.05 19.98
C SER A 82 -19.12 -7.15 18.49
N ILE A 83 -18.64 -6.17 17.71
CA ILE A 83 -18.83 -6.17 16.25
C ILE A 83 -17.75 -7.04 15.60
N LEU A 84 -18.19 -7.93 14.72
CA LEU A 84 -17.38 -8.81 13.89
C LEU A 84 -17.73 -8.58 12.42
N TYR A 85 -16.74 -8.65 11.53
CA TYR A 85 -16.98 -8.39 10.12
C TYR A 85 -16.91 -9.68 9.32
N ARG A 86 -18.01 -9.99 8.64
CA ARG A 86 -18.14 -11.17 7.80
C ARG A 86 -18.00 -10.78 6.33
N PHE A 87 -17.30 -11.62 5.57
CA PHE A 87 -17.04 -11.43 4.14
C PHE A 87 -17.45 -12.69 3.37
N PRO A 88 -18.75 -12.85 3.05
CA PRO A 88 -19.28 -14.07 2.43
C PRO A 88 -18.61 -14.41 1.09
N SER A 89 -18.23 -13.39 0.32
CA SER A 89 -17.53 -13.53 -0.97
C SER A 89 -16.18 -14.26 -0.83
N LEU A 90 -15.47 -14.03 0.29
CA LEU A 90 -14.15 -14.58 0.58
C LEU A 90 -14.19 -15.90 1.38
N GLN A 91 -15.39 -16.41 1.71
CA GLN A 91 -15.59 -17.71 2.37
C GLN A 91 -15.64 -18.88 1.37
N ARG A 92 -15.89 -18.58 0.09
CA ARG A 92 -16.07 -19.59 -0.97
C ARG A 92 -14.71 -20.08 -1.46
N THR A 93 -14.35 -21.31 -1.10
CA THR A 93 -13.14 -21.97 -1.60
C THR A 93 -13.54 -23.24 -2.36
N ALA A 94 -13.00 -23.43 -3.56
CA ALA A 94 -13.28 -24.60 -4.41
C ALA A 94 -12.58 -25.90 -3.94
N SER A 95 -11.75 -25.85 -2.91
CA SER A 95 -11.04 -27.02 -2.35
C SER A 95 -11.20 -27.13 -0.84
N SER A 96 -11.53 -28.33 -0.36
CA SER A 96 -11.70 -28.67 1.05
C SER A 96 -10.35 -28.83 1.75
N GLN A 97 -9.66 -27.74 2.05
CA GLN A 97 -8.45 -27.83 2.85
C GLN A 97 -8.83 -28.18 4.31
N ARG A 98 -8.54 -29.43 4.70
CA ARG A 98 -8.77 -30.08 6.01
C ARG A 98 -8.75 -29.10 7.20
N SER A 99 -9.88 -29.04 7.90
CA SER A 99 -10.07 -28.34 9.16
C SER A 99 -9.17 -28.95 10.24
N GLY A 100 -8.07 -28.27 10.57
CA GLY A 100 -7.21 -28.60 11.70
C GLY A 100 -7.40 -27.57 12.81
N ARG A 101 -7.95 -28.05 13.95
CA ARG A 101 -8.05 -27.48 15.31
C ARG A 101 -8.15 -25.95 15.42
N LYS A 102 -9.27 -25.47 15.96
CA LYS A 102 -9.52 -24.06 16.31
C LYS A 102 -8.48 -23.61 17.36
N GLU A 103 -7.47 -22.88 16.92
CA GLU A 103 -6.38 -22.37 17.77
C GLU A 103 -6.22 -20.86 17.62
N PHE A 104 -5.71 -20.24 18.68
CA PHE A 104 -5.51 -18.80 18.84
C PHE A 104 -4.57 -18.19 17.78
N VAL A 105 -5.00 -17.07 17.18
CA VAL A 105 -4.43 -16.43 15.98
C VAL A 105 -2.95 -16.04 16.15
N GLY A 106 -2.52 -15.59 17.33
CA GLY A 106 -1.16 -15.08 17.54
C GLY A 106 -0.04 -16.07 17.19
N LYS A 107 -0.25 -17.39 17.39
CA LYS A 107 0.77 -18.41 17.06
C LYS A 107 0.76 -18.83 15.59
N ARG A 108 -0.43 -18.99 14.99
CA ARG A 108 -0.58 -19.38 13.57
C ARG A 108 -0.39 -18.21 12.60
N PHE A 109 -0.54 -16.97 13.04
CA PHE A 109 -0.23 -15.77 12.25
C PHE A 109 1.22 -15.81 11.78
N ALA A 110 2.17 -16.11 12.68
CA ALA A 110 3.59 -16.23 12.32
C ALA A 110 3.90 -17.47 11.45
N GLU A 111 3.22 -18.60 11.67
CA GLU A 111 3.57 -19.88 11.01
C GLU A 111 2.84 -20.14 9.68
N LYS A 112 1.59 -19.68 9.53
CA LYS A 112 0.73 -20.00 8.35
C LYS A 112 0.82 -18.95 7.25
N LEU A 113 1.25 -17.73 7.57
CA LEU A 113 1.52 -16.64 6.61
C LEU A 113 2.94 -16.73 6.03
N GLY A 114 3.45 -17.93 5.72
CA GLY A 114 4.81 -18.17 5.20
C GLY A 114 5.11 -17.40 3.90
N GLY A 115 5.34 -16.09 4.02
CA GLY A 115 5.57 -15.14 2.94
C GLY A 115 4.63 -13.92 2.87
N VAL A 116 3.64 -13.76 3.75
CA VAL A 116 2.76 -12.57 3.78
C VAL A 116 3.21 -11.66 4.92
N ASP A 117 3.59 -10.42 4.59
CA ASP A 117 4.10 -9.46 5.57
C ASP A 117 3.09 -9.24 6.71
N LYS A 118 3.56 -9.31 7.96
CA LYS A 118 2.76 -9.17 9.18
C LYS A 118 1.95 -7.85 9.26
N PHE A 119 2.34 -6.86 8.48
CA PHE A 119 1.68 -5.56 8.38
C PHE A 119 2.15 -4.87 7.10
N LEU A 120 1.41 -3.85 6.66
CA LEU A 120 1.77 -3.12 5.45
C LEU A 120 2.98 -2.21 5.71
N TRP A 121 4.14 -2.57 5.14
CA TRP A 121 5.36 -1.76 5.24
C TRP A 121 5.52 -0.78 4.08
N GLU A 122 5.47 0.51 4.38
CA GLU A 122 5.85 1.56 3.42
C GLU A 122 7.36 1.79 3.41
N LYS A 123 7.93 1.88 2.20
CA LYS A 123 9.33 2.20 1.99
C LYS A 123 9.55 3.71 2.12
N LYS A 124 10.60 4.12 2.83
CA LYS A 124 11.04 5.52 2.88
C LYS A 124 11.48 5.97 1.49
N TRP A 125 11.16 7.21 1.14
CA TRP A 125 11.66 7.88 -0.07
C TRP A 125 13.17 8.07 0.06
N GLN A 126 13.90 7.46 -0.87
CA GLN A 126 15.32 7.71 -1.03
C GLN A 126 15.49 9.02 -1.80
N PHE A 127 16.47 9.83 -1.38
CA PHE A 127 16.75 11.09 -2.07
C PHE A 127 17.21 10.85 -3.50
N SER A 128 18.12 9.89 -3.70
CA SER A 128 18.58 9.43 -5.00
C SER A 128 19.16 8.01 -4.88
N LYS A 129 19.06 7.22 -5.93
CA LYS A 129 19.69 5.89 -6.07
C LYS A 129 21.20 5.98 -6.38
N THR A 130 21.72 7.18 -6.55
CA THR A 130 23.14 7.43 -6.83
C THR A 130 24.05 7.08 -5.65
N THR A 131 25.20 6.53 -6.00
CA THR A 131 26.30 6.23 -5.07
C THR A 131 26.87 7.54 -4.51
N ALA A 132 27.50 7.48 -3.32
CA ALA A 132 28.13 8.64 -2.69
C ALA A 132 29.16 9.33 -3.61
N SER A 133 29.93 8.56 -4.37
CA SER A 133 30.91 9.06 -5.35
C SER A 133 30.25 9.76 -6.55
N GLU A 134 29.22 9.14 -7.14
CA GLU A 134 28.44 9.74 -8.23
C GLU A 134 27.80 11.06 -7.79
N ARG A 135 27.23 11.08 -6.58
CA ARG A 135 26.64 12.30 -6.00
C ARG A 135 27.68 13.39 -5.79
N ALA A 136 28.85 13.05 -5.24
CA ALA A 136 29.94 14.01 -5.06
C ALA A 136 30.42 14.58 -6.39
N MET A 137 30.49 13.77 -7.45
CA MET A 137 30.87 14.22 -8.79
C MET A 137 29.82 15.18 -9.38
N VAL A 138 28.52 14.85 -9.26
CA VAL A 138 27.42 15.71 -9.75
C VAL A 138 27.38 17.04 -9.01
N VAL A 139 27.54 17.03 -7.67
CA VAL A 139 27.61 18.24 -6.85
C VAL A 139 28.86 19.05 -7.19
N GLY A 140 30.02 18.40 -7.36
CA GLY A 140 31.27 19.05 -7.74
C GLY A 140 31.19 19.75 -9.09
N LEU A 141 30.69 19.04 -10.12
CA LEU A 141 30.52 19.62 -11.46
C LEU A 141 29.48 20.76 -11.45
N GLY A 142 28.36 20.59 -10.76
CA GLY A 142 27.37 21.64 -10.57
C GLY A 142 27.95 22.86 -9.85
N GLY A 143 28.83 22.64 -8.87
CA GLY A 143 29.49 23.69 -8.10
C GLY A 143 30.46 24.49 -8.96
N VAL A 144 31.24 23.83 -9.81
CA VAL A 144 32.10 24.49 -10.81
C VAL A 144 31.27 25.32 -11.79
N ASN A 145 30.14 24.79 -12.26
CA ASN A 145 29.24 25.53 -13.16
C ASN A 145 28.68 26.79 -12.46
N LEU A 146 28.14 26.66 -11.24
CA LEU A 146 27.62 27.78 -10.47
C LEU A 146 28.69 28.83 -10.17
N PHE A 147 29.91 28.39 -9.83
CA PHE A 147 31.06 29.27 -9.63
C PHE A 147 31.39 30.06 -10.90
N GLY A 148 31.40 29.39 -12.07
CA GLY A 148 31.60 30.05 -13.36
C GLY A 148 30.56 31.13 -13.64
N VAL A 149 29.29 30.88 -13.32
CA VAL A 149 28.21 31.88 -13.45
C VAL A 149 28.42 33.08 -12.52
N ILE A 150 28.88 32.84 -11.28
CA ILE A 150 29.17 33.93 -10.33
C ILE A 150 30.33 34.80 -10.81
N VAL A 151 31.43 34.19 -11.25
CA VAL A 151 32.60 34.90 -11.78
C VAL A 151 32.23 35.68 -13.04
N LEU A 152 31.50 35.05 -13.97
CA LEU A 152 31.01 35.72 -15.18
C LEU A 152 30.12 36.92 -14.83
N GLY A 153 29.26 36.78 -13.82
CA GLY A 153 28.43 37.87 -13.31
C GLY A 153 29.22 39.05 -12.74
N ALA A 154 30.33 38.77 -12.04
CA ALA A 154 31.24 39.82 -11.57
C ALA A 154 31.93 40.52 -12.75
N MET A 155 32.46 39.75 -13.71
CA MET A 155 33.11 40.30 -14.90
C MET A 155 32.17 41.15 -15.77
N LEU A 156 30.90 40.74 -15.93
CA LEU A 156 29.91 41.50 -16.71
C LEU A 156 29.54 42.84 -16.04
N LYS A 157 29.54 42.91 -14.71
CA LYS A 157 29.31 44.16 -13.98
C LYS A 157 30.44 45.16 -14.21
N ASP A 158 31.68 44.68 -14.23
CA ASP A 158 32.87 45.53 -14.46
C ASP A 158 33.02 45.91 -15.94
N ALA A 159 32.63 45.03 -16.86
CA ALA A 159 32.75 45.23 -18.31
C ALA A 159 31.59 46.04 -18.93
N ALA A 160 30.56 46.39 -18.16
CA ALA A 160 29.41 47.20 -18.59
C ALA A 160 29.77 48.62 -19.09
N VAL A 161 31.04 49.03 -18.94
CA VAL A 161 31.60 50.30 -19.43
C VAL A 161 32.09 50.20 -20.89
N THR A 162 32.24 48.98 -21.43
CA THR A 162 32.72 48.75 -22.81
C THR A 162 31.60 48.28 -23.74
N ASN A 163 31.25 49.13 -24.72
CA ASN A 163 30.24 48.82 -25.75
C ASN A 163 30.81 47.87 -26.82
N SER A 164 30.91 46.57 -26.51
CA SER A 164 31.15 45.53 -27.52
C SER A 164 29.89 44.67 -27.73
N GLY A 165 29.57 44.35 -28.99
CA GLY A 165 28.36 43.60 -29.34
C GLY A 165 28.29 42.21 -28.68
N PHE A 166 29.44 41.58 -28.43
CA PHE A 166 29.53 40.28 -27.75
C PHE A 166 29.16 40.38 -26.26
N ILE A 167 29.64 41.40 -25.54
CA ILE A 167 29.30 41.60 -24.12
C ILE A 167 27.79 41.81 -23.96
N ASN A 168 27.17 42.58 -24.87
CA ASN A 168 25.72 42.79 -24.84
C ASN A 168 24.93 41.49 -25.05
N PHE A 169 25.37 40.62 -25.97
CA PHE A 169 24.76 39.31 -26.18
C PHE A 169 24.87 38.42 -24.92
N VAL A 170 26.05 38.36 -24.30
CA VAL A 170 26.26 37.57 -23.07
C VAL A 170 25.39 38.10 -21.93
N THR A 171 25.30 39.42 -21.75
CA THR A 171 24.42 40.05 -20.75
C THR A 171 22.95 39.69 -20.96
N LEU A 172 22.49 39.58 -22.22
CA LEU A 172 21.11 39.21 -22.54
C LEU A 172 20.78 37.76 -22.12
N ILE A 173 21.70 36.81 -22.35
CA ILE A 173 21.49 35.39 -22.00
C ILE A 173 21.87 35.05 -20.56
N PHE A 174 22.64 35.90 -19.89
CA PHE A 174 23.11 35.70 -18.53
C PHE A 174 22.01 35.35 -17.50
N PRO A 175 20.83 36.03 -17.45
CA PRO A 175 19.79 35.65 -16.50
C PRO A 175 19.27 34.23 -16.73
N LEU A 176 19.21 33.75 -17.97
CA LEU A 176 18.82 32.36 -18.27
C LEU A 176 19.85 31.36 -17.72
N LEU A 177 21.14 31.68 -17.87
CA LEU A 177 22.23 30.87 -17.33
C LEU A 177 22.23 30.85 -15.79
N GLN A 178 21.93 31.99 -15.16
CA GLN A 178 21.76 32.07 -13.71
C GLN A 178 20.62 31.21 -13.20
N ILE A 179 19.45 31.28 -13.86
CA ILE A 179 18.30 30.45 -13.51
C ILE A 179 18.68 28.98 -13.63
N TYR A 180 19.28 28.58 -14.77
CA TYR A 180 19.70 27.19 -14.98
C TYR A 180 20.66 26.68 -13.90
N ALA A 181 21.74 27.41 -13.62
CA ALA A 181 22.73 27.00 -12.63
C ALA A 181 22.17 26.99 -11.19
N SER A 182 21.29 27.94 -10.87
CA SER A 182 20.65 28.02 -9.55
C SER A 182 19.60 26.92 -9.36
N SER A 183 18.78 26.66 -10.38
CA SER A 183 17.75 25.60 -10.37
C SER A 183 18.35 24.21 -10.15
N PHE A 184 19.57 23.95 -10.66
CA PHE A 184 20.28 22.70 -10.44
C PHE A 184 20.46 22.35 -8.97
N PHE A 185 20.58 23.34 -8.08
CA PHE A 185 20.67 23.15 -6.62
C PHE A 185 19.35 23.42 -5.90
N ALA A 186 18.59 24.41 -6.35
CA ALA A 186 17.33 24.78 -5.72
C ALA A 186 16.29 23.64 -5.78
N ILE A 187 16.18 22.94 -6.91
CA ILE A 187 15.23 21.83 -7.08
C ILE A 187 15.56 20.66 -6.13
N PRO A 188 16.80 20.11 -6.09
CA PRO A 188 17.13 19.05 -5.13
C PRO A 188 16.98 19.49 -3.67
N LEU A 189 17.29 20.75 -3.33
CA LEU A 189 17.15 21.25 -1.96
C LEU A 189 15.69 21.29 -1.51
N LEU A 190 14.80 21.82 -2.36
CA LEU A 190 13.36 21.81 -2.09
C LEU A 190 12.84 20.37 -1.99
N ARG A 191 13.25 19.49 -2.91
CA ARG A 191 12.89 18.07 -2.89
C ARG A 191 13.33 17.41 -1.59
N TRP A 192 14.57 17.63 -1.16
CA TRP A 192 15.11 17.08 0.08
C TRP A 192 14.22 17.43 1.28
N PHE A 193 13.78 18.68 1.39
CA PHE A 193 12.86 19.10 2.46
C PHE A 193 11.50 18.40 2.40
N ILE A 194 10.92 18.25 1.20
CA ILE A 194 9.66 17.53 0.99
C ILE A 194 9.83 16.04 1.34
N THR A 195 10.92 15.42 0.91
CA THR A 195 11.26 14.02 1.19
C THR A 195 11.42 13.76 2.69
N LEU A 196 12.04 14.69 3.42
CA LEU A 196 12.15 14.59 4.88
C LEU A 196 10.77 14.56 5.56
N LYS A 197 9.87 15.47 5.18
CA LYS A 197 8.50 15.50 5.71
C LYS A 197 7.74 14.22 5.38
N ARG A 198 7.77 13.78 4.11
CA ARG A 198 7.12 12.54 3.67
C ARG A 198 7.66 11.31 4.42
N ASN A 199 8.97 11.24 4.63
CA ASN A 199 9.58 10.13 5.36
C ASN A 199 9.17 10.10 6.84
N ALA A 200 9.02 11.25 7.47
CA ALA A 200 8.50 11.33 8.84
C ALA A 200 7.04 10.86 8.93
N GLU A 201 6.20 11.22 7.96
CA GLU A 201 4.80 10.76 7.87
C GLU A 201 4.71 9.25 7.60
N ILE A 202 5.54 8.71 6.71
CA ILE A 202 5.65 7.27 6.46
C ILE A 202 6.07 6.52 7.72
N GLU A 203 7.06 7.04 8.44
CA GLU A 203 7.54 6.42 9.68
C GLU A 203 6.48 6.43 10.77
N LYS A 204 5.70 7.52 10.89
CA LYS A 204 4.56 7.57 11.81
C LYS A 204 3.51 6.50 11.48
N ARG A 205 3.17 6.32 10.20
CA ARG A 205 2.19 5.31 9.74
C ARG A 205 2.71 3.88 9.95
N ASN A 206 3.95 3.60 9.57
CA ASN A 206 4.56 2.29 9.79
C ASN A 206 4.64 1.94 11.27
N LYS A 207 5.01 2.90 12.13
CA LYS A 207 5.04 2.70 13.58
C LYS A 207 3.66 2.39 14.15
N ALA A 208 2.61 3.07 13.67
CA ALA A 208 1.24 2.76 14.08
C ALA A 208 0.86 1.33 13.70
N ARG A 209 1.11 0.92 12.44
CA ARG A 209 0.84 -0.45 11.96
C ARG A 209 1.61 -1.52 12.73
N GLU A 210 2.87 -1.25 13.07
CA GLU A 210 3.69 -2.13 13.89
C GLU A 210 3.11 -2.28 15.31
N GLN A 211 2.65 -1.19 15.93
CA GLN A 211 2.01 -1.23 17.25
C GLN A 211 0.73 -2.09 17.23
N PHE A 212 -0.10 -1.97 16.19
CA PHE A 212 -1.27 -2.82 16.05
C PHE A 212 -0.90 -4.29 15.83
N ALA A 213 0.12 -4.57 15.01
CA ALA A 213 0.61 -5.93 14.82
C ALA A 213 1.13 -6.55 16.14
N GLN A 214 1.87 -5.78 16.95
CA GLN A 214 2.34 -6.22 18.27
C GLN A 214 1.18 -6.47 19.25
N ALA A 215 0.14 -5.63 19.23
CA ALA A 215 -1.06 -5.81 20.05
C ALA A 215 -1.82 -7.09 19.71
N LEU A 216 -1.76 -7.57 18.46
CA LEU A 216 -2.34 -8.85 18.04
C LEU A 216 -1.50 -10.07 18.49
N GLU A 217 -0.18 -9.92 18.64
CA GLU A 217 0.69 -10.99 19.14
C GLU A 217 0.49 -11.23 20.64
N LEU A 218 0.26 -10.14 21.40
CA LEU A 218 0.02 -10.16 22.85
C LEU A 218 -1.31 -9.46 23.19
N PRO A 219 -2.46 -10.06 22.85
CA PRO A 219 -3.75 -9.41 23.02
C PRO A 219 -4.22 -9.43 24.48
N ASP A 220 -4.88 -8.34 24.85
CA ASP A 220 -5.63 -8.23 26.11
C ASP A 220 -6.77 -9.27 26.16
N LEU A 221 -7.28 -9.54 27.37
CA LEU A 221 -8.33 -10.53 27.59
C LEU A 221 -9.60 -10.27 26.75
N SER A 222 -10.01 -9.01 26.59
CA SER A 222 -11.15 -8.62 25.76
C SER A 222 -10.90 -8.90 24.28
N LEU A 223 -9.76 -8.43 23.75
CA LEU A 223 -9.37 -8.64 22.37
C LEU A 223 -9.22 -10.14 22.05
N ARG A 224 -8.62 -10.91 22.97
CA ARG A 224 -8.50 -12.36 22.81
C ARG A 224 -9.84 -13.06 22.71
N ARG A 225 -10.86 -12.62 23.46
CA ARG A 225 -12.23 -13.15 23.36
C ARG A 225 -12.87 -12.79 22.02
N LYS A 226 -12.79 -11.52 21.61
CA LYS A 226 -13.29 -11.03 20.31
C LYS A 226 -12.68 -11.82 19.14
N LEU A 227 -11.36 -12.06 19.18
CA LEU A 227 -10.65 -12.87 18.20
C LEU A 227 -11.13 -14.32 18.16
N LEU A 228 -11.36 -14.96 19.32
CA LEU A 228 -11.88 -16.33 19.38
C LEU A 228 -13.31 -16.42 18.85
N SER A 229 -14.17 -15.47 19.23
CA SER A 229 -15.54 -15.35 18.73
C SER A 229 -15.58 -15.21 17.19
N ALA A 230 -14.69 -14.38 16.62
CA ALA A 230 -14.51 -14.29 15.17
C ALA A 230 -14.14 -15.64 14.52
N ARG A 231 -13.31 -16.45 15.18
CA ARG A 231 -12.95 -17.79 14.68
C ARG A 231 -14.10 -18.80 14.80
N ASP A 232 -14.94 -18.68 15.81
CA ASP A 232 -16.10 -19.56 15.99
C ASP A 232 -17.21 -19.26 14.97
N MET A 233 -17.41 -17.98 14.62
CA MET A 233 -18.31 -17.55 13.56
C MET A 233 -17.75 -17.77 12.14
N ALA A 234 -16.45 -18.01 11.99
CA ALA A 234 -15.83 -18.31 10.71
C ALA A 234 -16.24 -19.70 10.21
N GLN A 235 -17.26 -19.75 9.35
CA GLN A 235 -17.66 -20.96 8.65
C GLN A 235 -17.20 -20.89 7.19
N ARG A 236 -16.37 -21.85 6.77
CA ARG A 236 -15.97 -21.99 5.36
C ARG A 236 -17.01 -22.82 4.63
N THR A 237 -17.78 -22.19 3.76
CA THR A 237 -18.70 -22.89 2.86
C THR A 237 -17.90 -23.45 1.68
N VAL A 238 -17.66 -24.76 1.70
CA VAL A 238 -17.07 -25.46 0.55
C VAL A 238 -18.16 -25.66 -0.49
N ILE A 239 -17.98 -25.07 -1.67
CA ILE A 239 -18.85 -25.34 -2.81
C ILE A 239 -18.34 -26.64 -3.44
N GLY A 240 -19.07 -27.73 -3.24
CA GLY A 240 -18.77 -29.00 -3.91
C GLY A 240 -19.09 -28.94 -5.41
N GLN A 241 -18.55 -29.88 -6.18
CA GLN A 241 -18.79 -30.00 -7.62
C GLN A 241 -20.29 -30.18 -7.96
N ASP A 242 -21.09 -30.60 -6.99
CA ASP A 242 -22.55 -30.75 -7.05
C ASP A 242 -23.31 -29.41 -7.05
N ARG A 243 -22.66 -28.29 -6.70
CA ARG A 243 -23.25 -26.95 -6.65
C ARG A 243 -22.68 -25.97 -7.69
N VAL A 244 -21.87 -26.48 -8.62
CA VAL A 244 -21.28 -25.67 -9.70
C VAL A 244 -22.18 -25.78 -10.94
N VAL A 245 -22.95 -24.73 -11.21
CA VAL A 245 -23.86 -24.67 -12.38
C VAL A 245 -23.10 -24.44 -13.68
N TYR A 246 -22.01 -23.67 -13.63
CA TYR A 246 -21.18 -23.37 -14.81
C TYR A 246 -19.70 -23.67 -14.53
N SER A 247 -19.06 -24.42 -15.43
CA SER A 247 -17.64 -24.79 -15.34
C SER A 247 -16.97 -24.71 -16.70
N THR A 248 -15.73 -24.24 -16.74
CA THR A 248 -14.97 -24.03 -17.99
C THR A 248 -14.52 -25.35 -18.65
N ASP A 249 -14.57 -26.46 -17.92
CA ASP A 249 -14.20 -27.79 -18.41
C ASP A 249 -15.34 -28.49 -19.19
N ARG A 250 -16.55 -27.94 -19.16
CA ARG A 250 -17.74 -28.50 -19.84
C ARG A 250 -18.19 -27.59 -20.97
N ASP A 251 -18.88 -28.16 -21.95
CA ASP A 251 -19.44 -27.39 -23.06
C ASP A 251 -20.68 -26.59 -22.62
N LEU A 252 -20.93 -25.43 -23.22
CA LEU A 252 -22.01 -24.51 -22.79
C LEU A 252 -23.40 -25.11 -22.97
N THR A 253 -23.57 -25.93 -24.02
CA THR A 253 -24.85 -26.54 -24.36
C THR A 253 -25.30 -27.61 -23.35
N GLU A 254 -24.35 -28.37 -22.80
CA GLU A 254 -24.60 -29.35 -21.74
C GLU A 254 -24.94 -28.65 -20.41
N GLN A 255 -24.29 -27.52 -20.13
CA GLN A 255 -24.52 -26.75 -18.89
C GLN A 255 -25.89 -26.07 -18.84
N ASP A 256 -26.37 -25.51 -19.96
CA ASP A 256 -27.71 -24.89 -20.02
C ASP A 256 -28.82 -25.92 -19.77
N PHE A 257 -28.63 -27.16 -20.22
CA PHE A 257 -29.58 -28.24 -19.98
C PHE A 257 -29.59 -28.68 -18.51
N GLU A 258 -28.41 -28.85 -17.89
CA GLU A 258 -28.29 -29.17 -16.45
C GLU A 258 -28.86 -28.05 -15.57
N ALA A 259 -28.68 -26.78 -15.94
CA ALA A 259 -29.23 -25.62 -15.22
C ALA A 259 -30.77 -25.62 -15.22
N GLN A 260 -31.39 -25.91 -16.37
CA GLN A 260 -32.86 -26.00 -16.48
C GLN A 260 -33.44 -27.18 -15.68
N ASP A 261 -32.76 -28.33 -15.65
CA ASP A 261 -33.20 -29.48 -14.85
C ASP A 261 -33.04 -29.21 -13.35
N TRP A 262 -32.01 -28.46 -12.95
CA TRP A 262 -31.82 -28.01 -11.57
C TRP A 262 -32.93 -27.04 -11.12
N ASP A 263 -33.24 -26.03 -11.93
CA ASP A 263 -34.35 -25.09 -11.66
C ASP A 263 -35.67 -25.83 -11.49
N ARG A 264 -35.93 -26.82 -12.35
CA ARG A 264 -37.13 -27.66 -12.25
C ARG A 264 -37.19 -28.40 -10.91
N ARG A 265 -36.10 -29.04 -10.48
CA ARG A 265 -36.05 -29.74 -9.18
C ARG A 265 -36.21 -28.80 -7.99
N PHE A 266 -35.66 -27.59 -8.09
CA PHE A 266 -35.81 -26.55 -7.06
C PHE A 266 -37.29 -26.18 -6.87
N TRP A 267 -38.00 -25.95 -7.97
CA TRP A 267 -39.44 -25.65 -7.95
C TRP A 267 -40.30 -26.83 -7.47
N GLU A 268 -39.89 -28.07 -7.74
CA GLU A 268 -40.58 -29.27 -7.24
C GLU A 268 -40.42 -29.44 -5.72
N LEU A 269 -39.25 -29.06 -5.16
CA LEU A 269 -38.99 -29.08 -3.72
C LEU A 269 -39.76 -27.99 -2.96
N GLU A 270 -39.81 -26.76 -3.49
CA GLU A 270 -40.57 -25.63 -2.89
C GLU A 270 -42.08 -25.90 -2.84
N LYS A 271 -42.60 -26.77 -3.71
CA LYS A 271 -44.00 -27.20 -3.70
C LYS A 271 -44.32 -28.35 -2.75
N SER A 272 -43.29 -28.99 -2.20
CA SER A 272 -43.41 -30.19 -1.35
C SER A 272 -43.30 -29.91 0.15
N ASP A 273 -42.98 -28.67 0.53
CA ASP A 273 -43.13 -28.10 1.87
C ASP A 273 -44.46 -27.33 2.00
#